data_AF-A0A3D6DGT0-F1
#
_entry.id   AF-A0A3D6DGT0-F1
#
_cell.length_a   1.000
_cell.length_b   1.000
_cell.length_c   1.000
_cell.angle_alpha   90.00
_cell.angle_beta   90.00
_cell.angle_gamma   90.00
#
_symmetry.space_group_name_H-M   'P 1'
#
loop_
_entity.id
_entity.type
_entity.pdbx_description
1 polymer ?
#
loop_
_entity_poly.entity_id
_entity_poly.type
_entity_poly.pdbx_seq_one_letter_code
_entity_poly.pdbx_strand_id
1 'polypeptide(L)'
;MTSKPTRWMAFEPWLRAWLILAPLVAWGSHFIVRNARLRLAQLRADSLDVPEPEGTWGYAAACTVAFTLLMLALARVWVQSTPIEDNGEQAA
;
A
#
# COMPACT_ATOMS: atom_id res chain seq x y z
N MET A 1 32.90 -8.23 -10.69
CA MET A 1 31.65 -8.21 -11.50
C MET A 1 30.70 -7.22 -10.87
N THR A 2 30.59 -6.01 -11.42
CA THR A 2 29.66 -4.97 -10.97
C THR A 2 28.27 -5.30 -11.52
N SER A 3 27.41 -5.83 -10.67
CA SER A 3 25.99 -6.04 -10.96
C SER A 3 25.35 -4.67 -11.27
N LYS A 4 24.85 -4.49 -12.50
CA LYS A 4 24.07 -3.30 -12.85
C LYS A 4 22.91 -3.19 -11.86
N PRO A 5 22.74 -2.04 -11.16
CA PRO A 5 21.58 -1.87 -10.30
C PRO A 5 20.34 -2.03 -11.16
N THR A 6 19.52 -3.02 -10.82
CA THR A 6 18.23 -3.25 -11.46
C THR A 6 17.40 -1.98 -11.31
N ARG A 7 16.58 -1.62 -12.30
CA ARG A 7 15.75 -0.38 -12.28
C ARG A 7 14.96 -0.19 -10.97
N TRP A 8 14.69 -1.27 -10.25
CA TRP A 8 14.00 -1.32 -8.96
C TRP A 8 14.85 -0.78 -7.80
N MET A 9 16.18 -0.85 -7.92
CA MET A 9 17.14 -0.24 -7.00
C MET A 9 17.18 1.29 -7.04
N ALA A 10 16.47 1.92 -7.99
CA ALA A 10 16.32 3.38 -8.07
C ALA A 10 15.15 3.92 -7.22
N PHE A 11 14.27 3.06 -6.68
CA PHE A 11 13.18 3.49 -5.80
C PHE A 11 13.62 3.57 -4.35
N GLU A 12 13.09 4.53 -3.59
CA GLU A 12 13.38 4.67 -2.17
C GLU A 12 13.08 3.39 -1.36
N PRO A 13 13.89 3.05 -0.33
CA PRO A 13 13.69 1.84 0.48
C PRO A 13 12.28 1.73 1.09
N TRP A 14 11.71 2.85 1.52
CA TRP A 14 10.36 2.89 2.10
C TRP A 14 9.26 2.61 1.06
N LEU A 15 9.43 3.04 -0.20
CA LEU A 15 8.48 2.76 -1.27
C LEU A 15 8.52 1.27 -1.64
N ARG A 16 9.70 0.66 -1.65
CA ARG A 16 9.83 -0.79 -1.86
C ARG A 16 9.15 -1.57 -0.75
N ALA A 17 9.35 -1.17 0.50
CA ALA A 17 8.67 -1.79 1.65
C ALA A 17 7.14 -1.69 1.50
N TRP A 18 6.62 -0.54 1.08
CA TRP A 18 5.19 -0.39 0.76
C TRP A 18 4.71 -1.37 -0.31
N LEU A 19 5.42 -1.51 -1.43
CA LEU A 19 5.01 -2.40 -2.52
C LEU A 19 4.99 -3.88 -2.10
N ILE A 20 5.90 -4.29 -1.21
CA ILE A 20 5.91 -5.63 -0.62
C ILE A 20 4.70 -5.82 0.32
N LEU A 21 4.35 -4.77 1.07
CA LEU A 21 3.24 -4.81 2.02
C LEU A 21 1.86 -4.65 1.36
N ALA A 22 1.78 -4.02 0.20
CA ALA A 22 0.51 -3.67 -0.45
C ALA A 22 -0.45 -4.88 -0.66
N PRO A 23 0.02 -6.09 -1.08
CA PRO A 23 -0.85 -7.27 -1.15
C PRO A 23 -1.41 -7.69 0.21
N LEU A 24 -0.61 -7.59 1.27
CA LEU A 24 -1.04 -7.90 2.64
C LEU A 24 -2.07 -6.87 3.13
N VAL A 25 -1.87 -5.59 2.81
CA VAL A 25 -2.81 -4.52 3.11
C VAL A 25 -4.13 -4.72 2.36
N ALA A 26 -4.08 -5.13 1.09
CA ALA A 26 -5.28 -5.45 0.30
C ALA A 26 -6.06 -6.61 0.95
N TRP A 27 -5.36 -7.68 1.29
CA TRP A 27 -5.93 -8.84 1.97
C TRP A 27 -6.56 -8.44 3.31
N GLY A 28 -5.82 -7.77 4.19
CA GLY A 28 -6.33 -7.31 5.48
C GLY A 28 -7.55 -6.40 5.35
N SER A 29 -7.51 -5.47 4.38
CA SER A 29 -8.59 -4.53 4.12
C SER A 29 -9.88 -5.24 3.69
N HIS A 30 -9.78 -6.28 2.84
CA HIS A 30 -10.93 -7.10 2.47
C HIS A 30 -11.62 -7.69 3.71
N PHE A 31 -10.87 -8.31 4.62
CA PHE A 31 -11.43 -8.92 5.84
C PHE A 31 -12.03 -7.89 6.79
N ILE A 32 -11.38 -6.75 7.00
CA ILE A 32 -11.89 -5.70 7.89
C ILE A 32 -13.24 -5.19 7.36
N VAL A 33 -13.32 -4.88 6.06
CA VAL A 33 -14.55 -4.34 5.44
C VAL A 33 -15.65 -5.40 5.41
N ARG A 34 -15.31 -6.66 5.12
CA ARG A 34 -16.27 -7.79 5.17
C ARG A 34 -16.84 -7.95 6.57
N ASN A 35 -16.01 -7.98 7.59
CA ASN A 35 -16.46 -8.12 8.98
C ASN A 35 -17.30 -6.92 9.45
N ALA A 36 -16.90 -5.69 9.10
CA ALA A 36 -17.66 -4.50 9.44
C ALA A 36 -19.06 -4.51 8.80
N ARG A 37 -19.15 -4.90 7.53
CA ARG A 37 -20.42 -4.99 6.80
C ARG A 37 -21.31 -6.13 7.32
N LEU A 38 -20.74 -7.29 7.62
CA LEU A 38 -21.46 -8.40 8.25
C LEU A 38 -22.08 -7.96 9.57
N ARG A 39 -21.28 -7.33 10.44
CA ARG A 39 -21.74 -6.89 11.75
C ARG A 39 -22.84 -5.83 11.65
N LEU A 40 -22.74 -4.91 10.70
CA LEU A 40 -23.82 -3.94 10.43
C LEU A 40 -25.09 -4.60 9.90
N ALA A 41 -24.97 -5.63 9.06
CA ALA A 41 -26.13 -6.36 8.56
C ALA A 41 -26.83 -7.15 9.68
N GLN A 42 -26.06 -7.83 10.53
CA GLN A 42 -26.57 -8.58 11.68
C GLN A 42 -27.35 -7.67 12.65
N LEU A 43 -26.78 -6.51 12.98
CA LEU A 43 -27.43 -5.52 13.85
C LEU A 43 -28.72 -4.95 13.25
N ARG A 44 -28.81 -4.82 11.92
CA ARG A 44 -30.03 -4.33 11.25
C ARG A 44 -31.13 -5.38 11.16
N ALA A 45 -30.74 -6.65 10.96
CA ALA A 45 -31.67 -7.75 10.83
C ALA A 45 -32.08 -8.38 12.18
N ASP A 46 -31.42 -7.97 13.27
CA ASP A 46 -31.50 -8.62 14.58
C ASP A 46 -31.35 -10.15 14.50
N SER A 47 -30.45 -10.59 13.63
CA SER A 47 -30.24 -12.00 13.29
C SER A 47 -28.78 -12.26 12.96
N LEU A 48 -28.32 -13.47 13.25
CA LEU A 48 -26.99 -13.95 12.88
C LEU A 48 -26.96 -14.49 11.44
N ASP A 49 -28.11 -14.89 10.90
CA ASP A 49 -28.26 -15.44 9.55
C ASP A 49 -28.49 -14.30 8.56
N VAL A 50 -27.40 -13.77 8.02
CA VAL A 50 -27.40 -12.66 7.05
C VAL A 50 -26.45 -12.99 5.90
N PRO A 51 -26.82 -12.69 4.65
CA PRO A 51 -25.99 -12.98 3.50
C PRO A 51 -24.64 -12.27 3.56
N GLU A 52 -23.61 -12.92 3.00
CA GLU A 52 -22.28 -12.35 2.95
C GLU A 52 -22.23 -11.07 2.08
N PRO A 53 -21.50 -10.03 2.52
CA PRO A 53 -21.41 -8.79 1.79
C PRO A 53 -20.55 -8.94 0.53
N GLU A 54 -21.17 -8.75 -0.63
CA GLU A 54 -20.52 -8.74 -1.94
C GLU A 54 -19.68 -7.48 -2.18
N GLY A 55 -18.69 -7.56 -3.09
CA GLY A 55 -17.92 -6.40 -3.57
C GLY A 55 -16.80 -5.92 -2.65
N THR A 56 -16.55 -6.60 -1.52
CA THR A 56 -15.47 -6.29 -0.56
C THR A 56 -14.08 -6.41 -1.18
N TRP A 57 -13.89 -7.35 -2.11
CA TRP A 57 -12.67 -7.48 -2.91
C TRP A 57 -12.41 -6.29 -3.82
N GLY A 58 -13.46 -5.82 -4.53
CA GLY A 58 -13.35 -4.66 -5.42
C GLY A 58 -13.01 -3.39 -4.66
N TYR A 59 -13.63 -3.19 -3.49
CA TYR A 59 -13.28 -2.09 -2.60
C TYR A 59 -11.81 -2.16 -2.12
N ALA A 60 -11.37 -3.32 -1.63
CA ALA A 60 -10.00 -3.49 -1.16
C ALA A 60 -8.98 -3.24 -2.28
N ALA A 61 -9.23 -3.77 -3.49
CA ALA A 61 -8.38 -3.53 -4.65
C ALA A 61 -8.33 -2.05 -5.04
N ALA A 62 -9.48 -1.36 -5.10
CA ALA A 62 -9.55 0.06 -5.41
C ALA A 62 -8.76 0.91 -4.39
N CYS A 63 -8.92 0.63 -3.10
CA CYS A 63 -8.16 1.32 -2.05
C CYS A 63 -6.66 1.06 -2.15
N THR A 64 -6.23 -0.18 -2.37
CA THR A 64 -4.80 -0.51 -2.54
C THR A 64 -4.20 0.21 -3.75
N VAL A 65 -4.92 0.28 -4.86
CA VAL A 65 -4.48 1.03 -6.05
C VAL A 65 -4.36 2.52 -5.73
N ALA A 66 -5.39 3.13 -5.14
CA ALA A 66 -5.38 4.55 -4.79
C ALA A 66 -4.20 4.90 -3.85
N PHE A 67 -3.98 4.10 -2.82
CA PHE A 67 -2.89 4.33 -1.86
C PHE A 67 -1.52 4.11 -2.49
N THR A 68 -1.39 3.13 -3.39
CA THR A 68 -0.13 2.92 -4.13
C THR A 68 0.19 4.07 -5.07
N LEU A 69 -0.82 4.62 -5.76
CA LEU A 69 -0.66 5.81 -6.58
C LEU A 69 -0.22 7.03 -5.74
N LEU A 70 -0.80 7.20 -4.55
CA LEU A 70 -0.38 8.23 -3.60
C LEU A 70 1.09 8.05 -3.19
N MET A 71 1.50 6.83 -2.82
CA MET A 71 2.88 6.54 -2.43
C MET A 71 3.87 6.80 -3.58
N LEU A 72 3.48 6.51 -4.82
CA LEU A 72 4.28 6.84 -6.01
C LEU A 72 4.38 8.36 -6.24
N ALA A 73 3.30 9.10 -6.05
CA ALA A 73 3.32 10.56 -6.15
C ALA A 73 4.24 11.18 -5.09
N LEU A 74 4.15 10.71 -3.84
CA LEU A 74 5.04 11.14 -2.76
C LEU A 74 6.50 10.82 -3.06
N ALA A 75 6.80 9.62 -3.60
CA ALA A 75 8.16 9.25 -3.97
C ALA A 75 8.72 10.16 -5.08
N ARG A 76 7.88 10.51 -6.05
CA ARG A 76 8.27 11.43 -7.13
C ARG A 76 8.57 12.82 -6.59
N VAL A 77 7.75 13.35 -5.69
CA VAL A 77 7.96 14.65 -5.06
C VAL A 77 9.22 14.62 -4.18
N TRP A 78 9.41 13.56 -3.40
CA TRP A 78 10.57 13.37 -2.53
C TRP A 78 11.89 13.45 -3.30
N VAL A 79 12.00 12.72 -4.41
CA VAL A 79 13.20 12.74 -5.26
C VAL A 79 13.47 14.12 -5.87
N GLN A 80 12.42 14.93 -6.09
CA GLN A 80 12.57 16.31 -6.59
C GLN A 80 12.96 17.30 -5.49
N SER A 81 12.50 17.07 -4.26
CA SER A 81 12.66 18.01 -3.14
C SER A 81 13.92 17.78 -2.31
N THR A 82 14.46 16.56 -2.31
CA THR A 82 15.63 16.21 -1.50
C THR A 82 16.89 16.37 -2.36
N PRO A 83 17.73 17.39 -2.11
CA PRO A 83 19.02 17.50 -2.77
C PRO A 83 19.84 16.25 -2.43
N ILE A 84 20.52 15.67 -3.40
CA ILE A 84 21.59 14.71 -3.11
C ILE A 84 22.65 15.54 -2.38
N GLU A 85 22.79 15.37 -1.07
CA GLU A 85 24.00 15.80 -0.39
C GLU A 85 25.13 14.99 -1.03
N ASP A 86 25.90 15.67 -1.88
CA ASP A 86 27.21 15.20 -2.30
C ASP A 86 28.03 15.14 -1.01
N ASN A 87 28.09 13.95 -0.41
CA ASN A 87 29.00 13.64 0.68
C ASN A 87 30.42 13.72 0.12
N GLY A 88 30.88 14.96 -0.06
CA GLY A 88 32.26 15.34 -0.27
C GLY A 88 33.06 15.13 1.00
N GLU A 89 33.02 13.93 1.57
CA GLU A 89 34.01 13.47 2.54
C GLU A 89 35.00 12.55 1.82
N GLN A 90 35.69 13.18 0.87
CA GLN A 90 37.13 13.01 0.78
C GLN A 90 37.73 13.59 2.07
N ALA A 91 37.80 12.78 3.14
CA ALA A 91 38.72 12.99 4.24
C ALA A 91 39.60 11.73 4.28
N ALA A 92 40.76 11.80 3.63
CA ALA A 92 42.06 12.07 4.27
C ALA A 92 42.71 10.77 4.76
#